data_AF-A0A0Q5JHC9-F1
#
_entry.id   AF-A0A0Q5JHC9-F1
#
_cell.length_a   1.000
_cell.length_b   1.000
_cell.length_c   1.000
_cell.angle_alpha   90.00
_cell.angle_beta   90.00
_cell.angle_gamma   90.00
#
_symmetry.space_group_name_H-M   'P 1'
#
loop_
_entity.id
_entity.type
_entity.pdbx_description
1 polymer ?
#
loop_
_entity_poly.entity_id
_entity_poly.type
_entity_poly.pdbx_seq_one_letter_code
_entity_poly.pdbx_strand_id
1 'polypeptide(L)'
;MDGELMPHRAGQPARLCRLTLTDITAQRRAQDEVLRLNTSLEARVEGRTRQLRDLNGELETMMYAVTHDLQAPLRQIRGFTQALLRDVPVAEEQQRLMTYISQSSDQMDELLFALQEYFRAGQQRLRADSVDLDRVLRTVWHEQQAALDAEREVVLTHDPLPQVRGDVVALQMVLSHLIGNAVKFTQGQHPARIHVCMKNHEQDFVVCVRDNGVG
;
A
#
# COMPACT_ATOMS: atom_id res chain seq x y z
N MET A 1 35.05 57.44 -13.89
CA MET A 1 36.48 57.79 -13.89
C MET A 1 36.83 58.23 -15.28
N ASP A 2 37.09 59.52 -15.43
CA ASP A 2 37.33 60.20 -16.70
C ASP A 2 38.65 59.74 -17.32
N GLY A 3 38.58 59.17 -18.52
CA GLY A 3 39.75 58.84 -19.33
C GLY A 3 40.01 59.96 -20.32
N GLU A 4 41.11 60.70 -20.12
CA GLU A 4 41.62 61.69 -21.07
C GLU A 4 41.88 61.04 -22.44
N LEU A 5 41.29 61.64 -23.48
CA LEU A 5 41.55 61.30 -24.88
C LEU A 5 42.88 61.95 -25.32
N MET A 6 43.88 61.12 -25.59
CA MET A 6 45.12 61.52 -26.27
C MET A 6 44.85 61.89 -27.75
N PRO A 7 45.48 62.94 -28.31
CA PRO A 7 45.25 63.32 -29.70
C PRO A 7 46.04 62.42 -30.66
N HIS A 8 45.34 61.74 -31.57
CA HIS A 8 45.96 60.93 -32.63
C HIS A 8 46.16 61.73 -33.91
N ARG A 9 47.36 61.62 -34.50
CA ARG A 9 47.76 62.17 -35.82
C ARG A 9 46.79 61.78 -36.95
N ALA A 10 46.60 62.72 -37.87
CA ALA A 10 45.72 62.68 -39.04
C ALA A 10 45.95 61.49 -40.00
N GLY A 11 44.86 60.81 -40.41
CA GLY A 11 44.81 60.10 -41.70
C GLY A 11 44.25 58.67 -41.75
N GLN A 12 43.92 57.99 -40.64
CA GLN A 12 43.33 56.64 -40.67
C GLN A 12 41.94 56.62 -40.00
N PRO A 13 40.93 55.91 -40.55
CA PRO A 13 39.60 55.85 -39.96
C PRO A 13 39.70 55.17 -38.59
N ALA A 14 39.46 55.94 -37.53
CA ALA A 14 39.41 55.42 -36.17
C ALA A 14 38.35 54.31 -36.10
N ARG A 15 38.78 53.09 -35.78
CA ARG A 15 37.85 51.98 -35.53
C ARG A 15 37.12 52.27 -34.22
N LEU A 16 35.90 52.78 -34.33
CA LEU A 16 35.05 53.06 -33.19
C LEU A 16 34.63 51.73 -32.56
N CYS A 17 35.19 51.40 -31.40
CA CYS A 17 34.78 50.24 -30.62
C CYS A 17 33.79 50.70 -29.55
N ARG A 18 32.53 50.27 -29.63
CA ARG A 18 31.52 50.53 -28.61
C ARG A 18 31.50 49.36 -27.63
N LEU A 19 32.02 49.57 -26.43
CA LEU A 19 31.82 48.66 -25.30
C LEU A 19 30.59 49.11 -24.51
N THR A 20 29.66 48.18 -24.28
CA THR A 20 28.57 48.35 -23.31
C THR A 20 28.83 47.42 -22.14
N LEU A 21 28.93 47.99 -20.93
CA LEU A 21 29.02 47.23 -19.69
C LEU A 21 27.65 47.26 -19.02
N THR A 22 27.11 46.08 -18.73
CA THR A 22 25.84 45.92 -17.99
C THR A 22 26.16 45.30 -16.63
N ASP A 23 25.74 45.95 -15.54
CA ASP A 23 25.89 45.39 -14.19
C ASP A 23 24.90 44.23 -14.00
N ILE A 24 25.42 43.01 -13.98
CA ILE A 24 24.67 41.77 -13.75
C ILE A 24 24.80 41.27 -12.31
N THR A 25 25.42 42.05 -11.42
CA THR A 25 25.74 41.62 -10.06
C THR A 25 24.49 41.28 -9.25
N ALA A 26 23.45 42.10 -9.36
CA ALA A 26 22.18 41.86 -8.67
C ALA A 26 21.49 40.58 -9.17
N GLN A 27 21.50 40.33 -10.47
CA GLN A 27 20.89 39.14 -11.08
C GLN A 27 21.65 37.86 -10.69
N ARG A 28 22.99 37.88 -10.74
CA ARG A 28 23.85 36.77 -10.31
C ARG A 28 23.60 36.43 -8.83
N ARG A 29 23.57 37.43 -7.95
CA ARG A 29 23.27 37.22 -6.52
C ARG A 29 21.89 36.62 -6.29
N ALA A 30 20.87 37.06 -7.03
CA ALA A 30 19.53 36.48 -6.93
C ALA A 30 19.49 35.02 -7.40
N GLN A 31 20.19 34.68 -8.49
CA GLN A 31 20.29 33.30 -8.97
C GLN A 31 21.02 32.38 -7.98
N ASP A 32 22.14 32.86 -7.42
CA ASP A 32 22.92 32.10 -6.43
C ASP A 32 22.09 31.85 -5.15
N GLU A 33 21.30 32.83 -4.72
CA GLU A 33 20.41 32.70 -3.57
C GLU A 33 19.29 31.69 -3.83
N VAL A 34 18.65 31.73 -5.01
CA VAL A 34 17.65 30.74 -5.40
C VAL A 34 18.24 29.33 -5.40
N LEU A 35 19.44 29.14 -5.92
CA LEU A 35 20.12 27.85 -5.91
C LEU A 35 20.42 27.39 -4.48
N ARG A 36 20.95 28.26 -3.61
CA ARG A 36 21.18 27.93 -2.18
C ARG A 36 19.89 27.53 -1.47
N LEU A 37 18.81 28.30 -1.68
CA LEU A 37 17.52 28.00 -1.08
C LEU A 37 16.98 26.66 -1.59
N ASN A 38 17.09 26.39 -2.89
CA ASN A 38 16.62 25.13 -3.45
C ASN A 38 17.38 23.93 -2.88
N THR A 39 18.71 23.98 -2.85
CA THR A 39 19.54 22.92 -2.24
C THR A 39 19.23 22.74 -0.75
N SER A 40 18.98 23.82 -0.01
CA SER A 40 18.59 23.75 1.41
C SER A 40 17.20 23.12 1.59
N LEU A 41 16.24 23.48 0.74
CA LEU A 41 14.89 22.92 0.74
C LEU A 41 14.92 21.42 0.41
N GLU A 42 15.66 21.02 -0.64
CA GLU A 42 15.85 19.62 -1.02
C GLU A 42 16.43 18.81 0.14
N ALA A 43 17.51 19.30 0.78
CA ALA A 43 18.10 18.64 1.94
C ALA A 43 17.11 18.53 3.13
N ARG A 44 16.28 19.55 3.36
CA ARG A 44 15.24 19.52 4.41
C ARG A 44 14.12 18.55 4.08
N VAL A 45 13.69 18.50 2.82
CA VAL A 45 12.68 17.55 2.34
C VAL A 45 13.21 16.14 2.54
N GLU A 46 14.40 15.83 2.05
CA GLU A 46 15.02 14.51 2.24
C GLU A 46 15.18 14.13 3.70
N GLY A 47 15.63 15.06 4.56
CA GLY A 47 15.74 14.87 5.99
C GLY A 47 14.40 14.51 6.63
N ARG A 48 13.35 15.28 6.34
CA ARG A 48 11.99 15.00 6.83
C ARG A 48 11.42 13.71 6.27
N THR A 49 11.65 13.41 4.99
CA THR A 49 11.17 12.17 4.40
C THR A 49 11.87 10.96 5.02
N ARG A 50 13.16 11.07 5.39
CA ARG A 50 13.85 10.02 6.13
C ARG A 50 13.24 9.82 7.52
N GLN A 51 13.09 10.90 8.29
CA GLN A 51 12.46 10.84 9.62
C GLN A 51 11.05 10.24 9.59
N LEU A 52 10.23 10.62 8.60
CA LEU A 52 8.89 10.05 8.44
C LEU A 52 8.95 8.55 8.14
N ARG A 53 9.89 8.09 7.30
CA ARG A 53 10.06 6.65 7.04
C ARG A 53 10.50 5.89 8.29
N ASP A 54 11.44 6.43 9.04
CA ASP A 54 11.97 5.80 10.25
C ASP A 54 10.86 5.67 11.31
N LEU A 55 10.18 6.77 11.63
CA LEU A 55 9.08 6.79 12.60
C LEU A 55 7.94 5.85 12.21
N ASN A 56 7.60 5.82 10.92
CA ASN A 56 6.55 4.94 10.43
C ASN A 56 6.97 3.46 10.49
N GLY A 57 8.28 3.14 10.39
CA GLY A 57 8.79 1.77 10.50
C GLY A 57 8.84 1.28 11.94
N GLU A 58 9.15 2.17 12.88
CA GLU A 58 9.02 1.90 14.31
C GLU A 58 7.57 1.57 14.69
N LEU A 59 6.59 2.29 14.13
CA LEU A 59 5.17 2.01 14.34
C LEU A 59 4.79 0.60 13.86
N GLU A 60 5.25 0.17 12.68
CA GLU A 60 4.97 -1.20 12.17
C GLU A 60 5.56 -2.26 13.09
N THR A 61 6.81 -2.07 13.52
CA THR A 61 7.49 -3.02 14.42
C THR A 61 6.74 -3.13 15.75
N MET A 62 6.29 -2.00 16.30
CA MET A 62 5.48 -1.96 17.52
C MET A 62 4.13 -2.65 17.30
N MET A 63 3.46 -2.38 16.19
CA MET A 63 2.17 -2.97 15.85
C MET A 63 2.26 -4.48 15.63
N TYR A 64 3.31 -4.95 14.98
CA TYR A 64 3.60 -6.38 14.81
C TYR A 64 3.82 -7.06 16.16
N ALA A 65 4.66 -6.50 17.02
CA ALA A 65 4.94 -7.04 18.34
C ALA A 65 3.67 -7.11 19.20
N VAL A 66 2.90 -6.02 19.29
CA VAL A 66 1.64 -5.97 20.04
C VAL A 66 0.63 -6.99 19.49
N THR A 67 0.48 -7.09 18.17
CA THR A 67 -0.45 -8.04 17.54
C THR A 67 -0.06 -9.48 17.87
N HIS A 68 1.21 -9.83 17.69
CA HIS A 68 1.72 -11.16 18.00
C HIS A 68 1.51 -11.53 19.47
N ASP A 69 1.80 -10.60 20.38
CA ASP A 69 1.68 -10.81 21.82
C ASP A 69 0.21 -10.95 22.27
N LEU A 70 -0.74 -10.39 21.52
CA LEU A 70 -2.19 -10.55 21.76
C LEU A 70 -2.77 -11.82 21.11
N GLN A 71 -2.21 -12.30 20.00
CA GLN A 71 -2.66 -13.54 19.36
C GLN A 71 -2.44 -14.78 20.24
N ALA A 72 -1.33 -14.83 20.97
CA ALA A 72 -1.04 -15.95 21.87
C ALA A 72 -2.12 -16.17 22.95
N PRO A 73 -2.51 -15.16 23.76
CA PRO A 73 -3.58 -15.32 24.74
C PRO A 73 -4.95 -15.57 24.10
N LEU A 74 -5.27 -14.98 22.93
CA LEU A 74 -6.53 -15.27 22.22
C LEU A 74 -6.62 -16.74 21.78
N ARG A 75 -5.54 -17.29 21.21
CA ARG A 75 -5.46 -18.71 20.87
C ARG A 75 -5.62 -19.61 22.08
N GLN A 76 -5.06 -19.23 23.24
CA GLN A 76 -5.22 -19.98 24.49
C GLN A 76 -6.67 -19.95 24.97
N ILE A 77 -7.33 -18.79 24.98
CA ILE A 77 -8.75 -18.66 25.34
C ILE A 77 -9.63 -19.54 24.45
N ARG A 78 -9.40 -19.51 23.13
CA ARG A 78 -10.09 -20.38 22.18
C ARG A 78 -9.82 -21.87 22.46
N GLY A 79 -8.56 -22.23 22.70
CA GLY A 79 -8.19 -23.62 23.02
C GLY A 79 -8.85 -24.13 24.29
N PHE A 80 -8.89 -23.33 25.35
CA PHE A 80 -9.56 -23.71 26.61
C PHE A 80 -11.07 -23.82 26.46
N THR A 81 -11.71 -22.88 25.75
CA THR A 81 -13.16 -22.92 25.51
C THR A 81 -13.54 -24.15 24.67
N GLN A 82 -12.79 -24.47 23.63
CA GLN A 82 -13.00 -25.68 22.82
C GLN A 82 -12.73 -26.97 23.59
N ALA A 83 -11.66 -27.03 24.41
CA ALA A 83 -11.35 -28.20 25.21
C ALA A 83 -12.45 -28.49 26.24
N LEU A 84 -12.91 -27.46 26.96
CA LEU A 84 -14.00 -27.59 27.92
C LEU A 84 -15.33 -28.00 27.26
N LEU A 85 -15.64 -27.50 26.06
CA LEU A 85 -16.82 -27.93 25.30
C LEU A 85 -16.76 -29.41 24.88
N ARG A 86 -15.55 -29.94 24.61
CA ARG A 86 -15.34 -31.32 24.18
C ARG A 86 -15.25 -32.29 25.36
N ASP A 87 -14.57 -31.89 26.43
CA ASP A 87 -14.09 -32.80 27.48
C ASP A 87 -15.00 -32.79 28.72
N VAL A 88 -15.92 -31.82 28.84
CA VAL A 88 -16.82 -31.69 30.00
C VAL A 88 -18.28 -31.58 29.53
N PRO A 89 -19.22 -32.38 30.08
CA PRO A 89 -20.63 -32.16 29.88
C PRO A 89 -21.04 -30.84 30.56
N VAL A 90 -21.28 -29.83 29.75
CA VAL A 90 -21.72 -28.49 30.16
C VAL A 90 -23.21 -28.32 29.92
N ALA A 91 -23.91 -27.53 30.75
CA ALA A 91 -25.30 -27.22 30.46
C ALA A 91 -25.40 -26.25 29.27
N GLU A 92 -26.59 -26.16 28.66
CA GLU A 92 -26.82 -25.41 27.43
C GLU A 92 -26.39 -23.94 27.54
N GLU A 93 -26.56 -23.34 28.72
CA GLU A 93 -26.15 -21.95 28.97
C GLU A 93 -24.63 -21.76 29.00
N GLN A 94 -23.89 -22.66 29.65
CA GLN A 94 -22.42 -22.62 29.59
C GLN A 94 -21.93 -22.84 28.16
N GLN A 95 -22.56 -23.74 27.41
CA GLN A 95 -22.21 -23.97 26.00
C GLN A 95 -22.40 -22.70 25.16
N ARG A 96 -23.52 -21.97 25.35
CA ARG A 96 -23.75 -20.67 24.70
C ARG A 96 -22.67 -19.65 25.03
N LEU A 97 -22.36 -19.46 26.31
CA LEU A 97 -21.35 -18.51 26.77
C LEU A 97 -19.95 -18.82 26.21
N MET A 98 -19.58 -20.10 26.21
CA MET A 98 -18.27 -20.53 25.71
C MET A 98 -18.16 -20.35 24.20
N THR A 99 -19.22 -20.66 23.45
CA THR A 99 -19.29 -20.39 22.01
C THR A 99 -19.13 -18.90 21.74
N TYR A 100 -19.79 -18.04 22.53
CA TYR A 100 -19.67 -16.59 22.42
C TYR A 100 -18.23 -16.09 22.70
N ILE A 101 -17.55 -16.65 23.70
CA ILE A 101 -16.14 -16.31 24.00
C ILE A 101 -15.22 -16.71 22.84
N SER A 102 -15.41 -17.91 22.27
CA SER A 102 -14.63 -18.35 21.10
C SER A 102 -14.86 -17.41 19.91
N GLN A 103 -16.11 -17.11 19.58
CA GLN A 103 -16.46 -16.18 18.49
C GLN A 103 -15.88 -14.78 18.70
N SER A 104 -15.92 -14.27 19.94
CA SER A 104 -15.32 -12.97 20.28
C SER A 104 -13.80 -12.97 20.11
N SER A 105 -13.14 -14.09 20.44
CA SER A 105 -11.70 -14.25 20.27
C SER A 105 -11.32 -14.31 18.79
N ASP A 106 -12.09 -15.03 17.97
CA ASP A 106 -11.90 -15.07 16.52
C ASP A 106 -12.10 -13.68 15.88
N GLN A 107 -13.10 -12.92 16.35
CA GLN A 107 -13.30 -11.53 15.89
C GLN A 107 -12.13 -10.61 16.25
N MET A 108 -11.53 -10.79 17.43
CA MET A 108 -10.33 -10.03 17.82
C MET A 108 -9.12 -10.40 16.97
N ASP A 109 -8.91 -11.69 16.66
CA ASP A 109 -7.85 -12.14 15.76
C ASP A 109 -8.01 -11.50 14.36
N GLU A 110 -9.24 -11.44 13.83
CA GLU A 110 -9.53 -10.77 12.54
C GLU A 110 -9.20 -9.26 12.57
N LEU A 111 -9.57 -8.56 13.64
CA LEU A 111 -9.28 -7.13 13.81
C LEU A 111 -7.79 -6.85 13.91
N LEU A 112 -7.07 -7.67 14.68
CA LEU A 112 -5.62 -7.56 14.83
C LEU A 112 -4.89 -7.80 13.50
N PHE A 113 -5.33 -8.81 12.75
CA PHE A 113 -4.80 -9.08 11.41
C PHE A 113 -5.04 -7.90 10.45
N ALA A 114 -6.27 -7.38 10.40
CA ALA A 114 -6.61 -6.23 9.54
C ALA A 114 -5.79 -4.99 9.90
N LEU A 115 -5.56 -4.76 11.20
CA LEU A 115 -4.76 -3.64 11.68
C LEU A 115 -3.30 -3.78 11.27
N GLN A 116 -2.71 -4.97 11.40
CA GLN A 116 -1.36 -5.25 10.92
C GLN A 116 -1.22 -4.98 9.41
N GLU A 117 -2.17 -5.45 8.60
CA GLU A 117 -2.15 -5.23 7.15
C GLU A 117 -2.31 -3.74 6.79
N TYR A 118 -3.09 -2.97 7.54
CA TYR A 118 -3.20 -1.51 7.35
C TYR A 118 -1.85 -0.80 7.52
N PHE A 119 -1.11 -1.11 8.59
CA PHE A 119 0.21 -0.49 8.83
C PHE A 119 1.24 -0.92 7.78
N ARG A 120 1.19 -2.18 7.36
CA ARG A 120 2.05 -2.72 6.29
C ARG A 120 1.79 -2.05 4.94
N ALA A 121 0.53 -1.83 4.57
CA ALA A 121 0.16 -1.17 3.33
C ALA A 121 0.67 0.28 3.23
N GLY A 122 0.77 0.99 4.36
CA GLY A 122 1.27 2.37 4.41
C GLY A 122 2.77 2.53 4.12
N GLN A 123 3.55 1.44 4.15
CA GLN A 123 5.01 1.42 4.00
C GLN A 123 5.49 0.98 2.62
N GLN A 124 4.62 0.31 1.85
CA GLN A 124 5.05 -0.34 0.63
C GLN A 124 5.46 0.71 -0.41
N ARG A 125 6.77 0.83 -0.66
CA ARG A 125 7.27 1.53 -1.84
C ARG A 125 6.76 0.77 -3.05
N LEU A 126 5.62 1.20 -3.56
CA LEU A 126 5.00 0.60 -4.74
C LEU A 126 6.01 0.64 -5.87
N ARG A 127 6.44 -0.54 -6.32
CA ARG A 127 7.23 -0.67 -7.54
C ARG A 127 6.27 -0.74 -8.71
N ALA A 128 6.43 0.19 -9.65
CA ALA A 128 5.59 0.21 -10.85
C ALA A 128 6.15 -0.72 -11.94
N ASP A 129 6.02 -2.02 -11.69
CA ASP A 129 6.41 -3.09 -12.63
C ASP A 129 5.23 -3.54 -13.48
N SER A 130 5.50 -4.21 -14.61
CA SER A 130 4.44 -4.83 -15.42
C SER A 130 3.93 -6.09 -14.72
N VAL A 131 2.65 -6.11 -14.35
CA VAL A 131 2.01 -7.19 -13.59
C VAL A 131 0.90 -7.81 -14.42
N ASP A 132 0.97 -9.13 -14.60
CA ASP A 132 -0.10 -9.94 -15.16
C ASP A 132 -1.13 -10.28 -14.05
N LEU A 133 -2.30 -9.63 -14.10
CA LEU A 133 -3.34 -9.81 -13.10
C LEU A 133 -3.98 -11.22 -13.15
N ASP A 134 -3.99 -11.88 -14.30
CA ASP A 134 -4.44 -13.27 -14.38
C ASP A 134 -3.52 -14.19 -13.57
N ARG A 135 -2.21 -13.92 -13.59
CA ARG A 135 -1.25 -14.67 -12.76
C ARG A 135 -1.46 -14.40 -11.28
N VAL A 136 -1.68 -13.14 -10.90
CA VAL A 136 -1.96 -12.75 -9.52
C VAL A 136 -3.21 -13.43 -9.01
N LEU A 137 -4.31 -13.40 -9.77
CA LEU A 137 -5.57 -14.04 -9.42
C LEU A 137 -5.40 -15.54 -9.18
N ARG A 138 -4.67 -16.24 -10.07
CA ARG A 138 -4.40 -17.67 -9.91
C ARG A 138 -3.63 -18.00 -8.63
N THR A 139 -2.62 -17.20 -8.29
CA THR A 139 -1.84 -17.39 -7.05
C THR A 139 -2.73 -17.23 -5.83
N VAL A 140 -3.49 -16.12 -5.76
CA VAL A 140 -4.39 -15.85 -4.63
C VAL A 140 -5.44 -16.95 -4.51
N TRP A 141 -6.05 -17.38 -5.63
CA TRP A 141 -7.06 -18.41 -5.62
C TRP A 141 -6.53 -19.76 -5.12
N HIS A 142 -5.31 -20.14 -5.53
CA HIS A 142 -4.68 -21.36 -5.05
C HIS A 142 -4.46 -21.35 -3.54
N GLU A 143 -4.03 -20.21 -2.98
CA GLU A 143 -3.86 -20.05 -1.53
C GLU A 143 -5.20 -20.17 -0.78
N GLN A 144 -6.26 -19.56 -1.32
CA GLN A 144 -7.60 -19.65 -0.74
C GLN A 144 -8.15 -21.08 -0.81
N GLN A 145 -7.97 -21.78 -1.93
CA GLN A 145 -8.40 -23.18 -2.09
C GLN A 145 -7.73 -24.12 -1.08
N ALA A 146 -6.46 -23.90 -0.75
CA ALA A 146 -5.74 -24.72 0.22
C ALA A 146 -6.32 -24.61 1.64
N ALA A 147 -7.06 -23.54 1.94
CA ALA A 147 -7.72 -23.30 3.22
C ALA A 147 -9.20 -23.74 3.24
N LEU A 148 -9.76 -24.21 2.11
CA LEU A 148 -11.15 -24.66 2.04
C LEU A 148 -11.31 -26.10 2.55
N ASP A 149 -12.44 -26.37 3.19
CA ASP A 149 -12.85 -27.74 3.51
C ASP A 149 -13.06 -28.56 2.22
N ALA A 150 -12.66 -29.83 2.24
CA ALA A 150 -12.71 -30.71 1.06
C ALA A 150 -14.12 -30.90 0.46
N GLU A 151 -15.16 -30.74 1.28
CA GLU A 151 -16.57 -30.87 0.88
C GLU A 151 -17.16 -29.56 0.33
N ARG A 152 -16.41 -28.46 0.42
CA ARG A 152 -16.91 -27.13 0.06
C ARG A 152 -16.69 -26.81 -1.42
N GLU A 153 -17.77 -26.86 -2.19
CA GLU A 153 -17.74 -26.49 -3.60
C GLU A 153 -17.80 -24.96 -3.80
N VAL A 154 -16.68 -24.37 -4.21
CA VAL A 154 -16.57 -22.95 -4.57
C VAL A 154 -16.14 -22.82 -6.03
N VAL A 155 -16.99 -22.18 -6.82
CA VAL A 155 -16.78 -21.94 -8.26
C VAL A 155 -16.29 -20.51 -8.46
N LEU A 156 -15.00 -20.36 -8.79
CA LEU A 156 -14.42 -19.08 -9.20
C LEU A 156 -14.41 -18.97 -10.74
N THR A 157 -14.96 -17.87 -11.25
CA THR A 157 -14.87 -17.49 -12.67
C THR A 157 -14.29 -16.08 -12.79
N HIS A 158 -13.75 -15.71 -13.95
CA HIS A 158 -13.27 -14.36 -14.18
C HIS A 158 -13.32 -13.94 -15.65
N ASP A 159 -13.43 -12.64 -15.88
CA ASP A 159 -13.17 -12.03 -17.19
C ASP A 159 -11.65 -12.05 -17.49
N PRO A 160 -11.21 -11.94 -18.75
CA PRO A 160 -9.79 -11.77 -19.08
C PRO A 160 -9.21 -10.54 -18.38
N LEU A 161 -8.16 -10.72 -17.56
CA LEU A 161 -7.58 -9.63 -16.78
C LEU A 161 -6.41 -8.98 -17.52
N PRO A 162 -6.26 -7.63 -17.45
CA PRO A 162 -5.22 -6.92 -18.18
C PRO A 162 -3.85 -7.06 -17.51
N GLN A 163 -2.80 -6.76 -18.27
CA GLN A 163 -1.52 -6.39 -17.68
C GLN A 163 -1.55 -4.94 -17.23
N VAL A 164 -1.15 -4.68 -15.99
CA VAL A 164 -1.17 -3.34 -15.38
C VAL A 164 0.22 -2.98 -14.87
N ARG A 165 0.51 -1.67 -14.77
CA ARG A 165 1.70 -1.22 -14.05
C ARG A 165 1.36 -1.06 -12.57
N GLY A 166 2.03 -1.82 -11.72
CA GLY A 166 1.78 -1.79 -10.29
C GLY A 166 2.70 -2.70 -9.51
N ASP A 167 2.52 -2.69 -8.19
CA ASP A 167 3.29 -3.55 -7.29
C ASP A 167 2.57 -4.89 -7.15
N VAL A 168 3.25 -5.98 -7.52
CA VAL A 168 2.67 -7.32 -7.51
C VAL A 168 2.20 -7.76 -6.13
N VAL A 169 2.93 -7.39 -5.07
CA VAL A 169 2.60 -7.78 -3.70
C VAL A 169 1.39 -6.98 -3.21
N ALA A 170 1.29 -5.68 -3.54
CA ALA A 170 0.13 -4.88 -3.21
C ALA A 170 -1.14 -5.38 -3.92
N LEU A 171 -1.03 -5.72 -5.22
CA LEU A 171 -2.14 -6.26 -6.00
C LEU A 171 -2.59 -7.64 -5.49
N GLN A 172 -1.64 -8.50 -5.11
CA GLN A 172 -1.92 -9.79 -4.44
C GLN A 172 -2.69 -9.57 -3.13
N MET A 173 -2.26 -8.64 -2.29
CA MET A 173 -2.91 -8.31 -1.02
C MET A 173 -4.36 -7.86 -1.22
N VAL A 174 -4.60 -6.93 -2.14
CA VAL A 174 -5.95 -6.44 -2.46
C VAL A 174 -6.84 -7.57 -2.95
N LEU A 175 -6.38 -8.38 -3.91
CA LEU A 175 -7.16 -9.49 -4.44
C LEU A 175 -7.40 -10.58 -3.37
N SER A 176 -6.42 -10.86 -2.50
CA SER A 176 -6.58 -11.79 -1.39
C SER A 176 -7.65 -11.34 -0.41
N HIS A 177 -7.68 -10.06 -0.04
CA HIS A 177 -8.76 -9.52 0.78
C HIS A 177 -10.13 -9.62 0.12
N LEU A 178 -10.26 -9.23 -1.15
CA LEU A 178 -11.55 -9.27 -1.85
C LEU A 178 -12.06 -10.69 -2.03
N ILE A 179 -11.19 -11.62 -2.43
CA ILE A 179 -11.55 -13.03 -2.65
C ILE A 179 -11.79 -13.74 -1.32
N GLY A 180 -10.97 -13.50 -0.31
CA GLY A 180 -11.16 -14.04 1.04
C GLY A 180 -12.50 -13.61 1.62
N ASN A 181 -12.88 -12.35 1.44
CA ASN A 181 -14.21 -11.87 1.82
C ASN A 181 -15.33 -12.59 1.05
N ALA A 182 -15.22 -12.69 -0.27
CA ALA A 182 -16.21 -13.39 -1.10
C ALA A 182 -16.35 -14.88 -0.67
N VAL A 183 -15.25 -15.55 -0.35
CA VAL A 183 -15.26 -16.91 0.20
C VAL A 183 -15.90 -16.95 1.58
N LYS A 184 -15.63 -16.00 2.47
CA LYS A 184 -16.25 -15.93 3.81
C LYS A 184 -17.76 -15.73 3.71
N PHE A 185 -18.22 -14.76 2.92
CA PHE A 185 -19.65 -14.40 2.85
C PHE A 185 -20.51 -15.37 2.05
N THR A 186 -19.90 -16.29 1.31
CA THR A 186 -20.58 -17.39 0.62
C THR A 186 -20.61 -18.70 1.42
N GLN A 187 -20.27 -18.70 2.71
CA GLN A 187 -20.27 -19.92 3.55
C GLN A 187 -21.60 -20.69 3.56
N GLY A 188 -22.74 -20.00 3.44
CA GLY A 188 -24.06 -20.62 3.41
C GLY A 188 -24.57 -21.06 2.02
N GLN A 189 -23.75 -20.97 0.97
CA GLN A 189 -24.16 -21.20 -0.42
C GLN A 189 -23.57 -22.48 -0.99
N HIS A 190 -24.41 -23.29 -1.66
CA HIS A 190 -23.99 -24.54 -2.30
C HIS A 190 -24.58 -24.66 -3.73
N PRO A 191 -23.79 -24.42 -4.79
CA PRO A 191 -22.38 -24.01 -4.77
C PRO A 191 -22.21 -22.52 -4.44
N ALA A 192 -21.09 -22.19 -3.80
CA ALA A 192 -20.62 -20.81 -3.67
C ALA A 192 -20.09 -20.34 -5.04
N ARG A 193 -20.52 -19.18 -5.52
CA ARG A 193 -20.15 -18.63 -6.84
C ARG A 193 -19.49 -17.29 -6.65
N ILE A 194 -18.27 -17.18 -7.14
CA ILE A 194 -17.47 -15.95 -7.12
C ILE A 194 -17.07 -15.63 -8.55
N HIS A 195 -17.22 -14.38 -8.97
CA HIS A 195 -16.86 -13.90 -10.29
C HIS A 195 -16.02 -12.64 -10.20
N VAL A 196 -14.82 -12.67 -10.79
CA VAL A 196 -13.94 -11.51 -10.92
C VAL A 196 -14.19 -10.83 -12.25
N CYS A 197 -14.84 -9.67 -12.23
CA CYS A 197 -15.18 -8.91 -13.42
C CYS A 197 -14.13 -7.86 -13.76
N MET A 198 -14.02 -7.53 -15.04
CA MET A 198 -13.12 -6.53 -15.58
C MET A 198 -13.88 -5.54 -16.46
N LYS A 199 -13.70 -4.25 -16.17
CA LYS A 199 -14.19 -3.16 -17.03
C LYS A 199 -13.03 -2.27 -17.42
N ASN A 200 -12.89 -2.06 -18.72
CA ASN A 200 -11.94 -1.10 -19.26
C ASN A 200 -12.60 0.28 -19.35
N HIS A 201 -12.02 1.28 -18.70
CA HIS A 201 -12.37 2.69 -18.84
C HIS A 201 -11.26 3.43 -19.58
N GLU A 202 -11.51 4.67 -20.03
CA GLU A 202 -10.56 5.40 -20.89
C GLU A 202 -9.17 5.60 -20.26
N GLN A 203 -9.08 5.69 -18.93
CA GLN A 203 -7.82 5.95 -18.22
C GLN A 203 -7.39 4.82 -17.29
N ASP A 204 -8.31 3.93 -16.90
CA ASP A 204 -8.10 2.96 -15.83
C ASP A 204 -8.81 1.62 -16.11
N PHE A 205 -8.34 0.56 -15.44
CA PHE A 205 -9.04 -0.71 -15.37
C PHE A 205 -9.77 -0.84 -14.03
N VAL A 206 -11.05 -1.20 -14.08
CA VAL A 206 -11.84 -1.50 -12.89
C VAL A 206 -11.98 -3.02 -12.77
N VAL A 207 -11.37 -3.57 -11.73
CA VAL A 207 -11.51 -4.97 -11.35
C VAL A 207 -12.50 -5.06 -10.20
N CYS A 208 -13.47 -5.96 -10.30
CA CYS A 208 -14.51 -6.17 -9.29
C CYS A 208 -14.61 -7.64 -8.91
N VAL A 209 -14.94 -7.92 -7.65
CA VAL A 209 -15.25 -9.27 -7.17
C VAL A 209 -16.73 -9.29 -6.81
N ARG A 210 -17.47 -10.23 -7.40
CA ARG A 210 -18.90 -10.46 -7.13
C ARG A 210 -19.08 -11.85 -6.57
N ASP A 211 -19.99 -11.99 -5.63
CA ASP A 211 -20.35 -13.29 -5.07
C ASP A 211 -21.87 -13.44 -4.92
N ASN A 212 -22.32 -14.66 -4.61
CA ASN A 212 -23.71 -14.98 -4.35
C ASN A 212 -24.01 -15.14 -2.84
N GLY A 213 -23.19 -14.52 -1.98
CA GLY A 213 -23.28 -14.62 -0.55
C GLY A 213 -24.49 -13.90 0.05
N VAL A 214 -24.40 -13.62 1.35
CA VAL A 214 -25.48 -12.96 2.11
C VAL A 214 -25.57 -11.45 1.88
N GLY A 215 -24.77 -10.88 0.97
CA GLY A 215 -24.71 -9.45 0.64
C GLY A 215 -24.45 -9.20 -0.84
#